data_AF-A0A1G2VFR5-F1
#
_entry.id   AF-A0A1G2VFR5-F1
#
_cell.length_a   1.000
_cell.length_b   1.000
_cell.length_c   1.000
_cell.angle_alpha   90.00
_cell.angle_beta   90.00
_cell.angle_gamma   90.00
#
_symmetry.space_group_name_H-M   'P 1'
#
loop_
_entity.id
_entity.type
_entity.pdbx_description
1 polymer ?
#
loop_
_entity_poly.entity_id
_entity_poly.type
_entity_poly.pdbx_seq_one_letter_code
_entity_poly.pdbx_strand_id
1 'polypeptide(L)'
;MFKVPRNDRSITWTQHAVMKMKQYALSEQRIRRVLRVPKRKEEAIVPGLVAVMQPASSTAKHQTEIWVMYKLIAKQSSVQRMALQKHLAKIKIISCWRYPGISPLRQPPPIPEDILKEIHQLV
;
A
#
# COMPACT_ATOMS: atom_id res chain seq x y z
N MET A 1 11.17 -18.36 -6.32
CA MET A 1 10.98 -17.49 -7.51
C MET A 1 9.94 -16.43 -7.21
N PHE A 2 10.20 -15.15 -7.53
CA PHE A 2 9.24 -14.06 -7.36
C PHE A 2 8.06 -14.24 -8.33
N LYS A 3 6.82 -14.18 -7.81
CA LYS A 3 5.60 -14.23 -8.63
C LYS A 3 5.07 -12.81 -8.79
N VAL A 4 5.02 -12.34 -10.03
CA VAL A 4 4.44 -11.03 -10.35
C VAL A 4 2.95 -11.06 -9.99
N PRO A 5 2.45 -10.08 -9.22
CA PRO A 5 1.05 -10.06 -8.83
C PRO A 5 0.15 -9.76 -10.03
N ARG A 6 -1.05 -10.34 -10.04
CA ARG A 6 -2.04 -10.11 -11.11
C ARG A 6 -3.09 -9.09 -10.66
N ASN A 7 -3.51 -8.26 -11.59
CA ASN A 7 -4.63 -7.34 -11.38
C ASN A 7 -5.93 -8.13 -11.28
N ASP A 8 -6.81 -7.73 -10.37
CA ASP A 8 -8.14 -8.32 -10.21
C ASP A 8 -9.23 -7.22 -10.11
N ARG A 9 -10.48 -7.64 -9.82
CA ARG A 9 -11.62 -6.74 -9.69
C ARG A 9 -11.52 -5.77 -8.51
N SER A 10 -10.74 -6.13 -7.48
CA SER A 10 -10.56 -5.43 -6.21
C SER A 10 -9.25 -4.65 -6.12
N ILE A 11 -8.16 -5.14 -6.74
CA ILE A 11 -6.81 -4.60 -6.60
C ILE A 11 -6.16 -4.44 -7.99
N THR A 12 -5.57 -3.26 -8.21
CA THR A 12 -4.64 -3.00 -9.32
C THR A 12 -3.25 -2.72 -8.76
N TRP A 13 -2.21 -3.25 -9.40
CA TRP A 13 -0.81 -3.03 -9.05
C TRP A 13 -0.16 -2.10 -10.06
N THR A 14 0.55 -1.07 -9.58
CA THR A 14 1.44 -0.26 -10.43
C THR A 14 2.77 -0.97 -10.67
N GLN A 15 3.48 -0.58 -11.73
CA GLN A 15 4.82 -1.12 -12.01
C GLN A 15 5.80 -0.85 -10.86
N HIS A 16 5.72 0.34 -10.26
CA HIS A 16 6.55 0.70 -9.10
C HIS A 16 6.25 -0.20 -7.90
N ALA A 17 4.98 -0.49 -7.60
CA ALA A 17 4.63 -1.45 -6.54
C ALA A 17 5.26 -2.84 -6.80
N VAL A 18 5.17 -3.34 -8.04
CA VAL A 18 5.78 -4.64 -8.41
C VAL A 18 7.31 -4.62 -8.25
N MET A 19 7.96 -3.51 -8.64
CA MET A 19 9.41 -3.33 -8.48
C MET A 19 9.81 -3.36 -7.01
N LYS A 20 9.10 -2.62 -6.14
CA LYS A 20 9.38 -2.59 -4.71
C LYS A 20 9.07 -3.93 -4.04
N MET A 21 8.03 -4.65 -4.48
CA MET A 21 7.77 -6.01 -4.01
C MET A 21 8.96 -6.94 -4.30
N LYS A 22 9.57 -6.82 -5.48
CA LYS A 22 10.78 -7.56 -5.83
C LYS A 22 11.97 -7.15 -4.96
N GLN A 23 12.18 -5.84 -4.77
CA GLN A 23 13.27 -5.29 -3.95
C GLN A 23 13.23 -5.79 -2.50
N TYR A 24 12.05 -5.81 -1.87
CA TYR A 24 11.88 -6.18 -0.46
C TYR A 24 11.46 -7.64 -0.24
N ALA A 25 11.50 -8.46 -1.29
CA ALA A 25 11.05 -9.85 -1.29
C ALA A 25 9.63 -10.02 -0.69
N LEU A 26 8.71 -9.13 -1.06
CA LEU A 26 7.31 -9.14 -0.61
C LEU A 26 6.43 -9.92 -1.58
N SER A 27 5.65 -10.86 -1.06
CA SER A 27 4.66 -11.60 -1.84
C SER A 27 3.33 -10.86 -1.92
N GLU A 28 2.56 -11.14 -2.98
CA GLU A 28 1.20 -10.60 -3.14
C GLU A 28 0.32 -10.90 -1.92
N GLN A 29 0.37 -12.14 -1.42
CA GLN A 29 -0.38 -12.57 -0.25
C GLN A 29 -0.02 -11.76 1.01
N ARG A 30 1.27 -11.42 1.17
CA ARG A 30 1.72 -10.60 2.29
C ARG A 30 1.14 -9.19 2.22
N ILE A 31 1.12 -8.58 1.04
CA ILE A 31 0.53 -7.25 0.84
C ILE A 31 -1.00 -7.29 1.06
N ARG A 32 -1.69 -8.31 0.53
CA ARG A 32 -3.14 -8.51 0.77
C ARG A 32 -3.46 -8.64 2.27
N ARG A 33 -2.60 -9.29 3.05
CA ARG A 33 -2.75 -9.38 4.51
C ARG A 33 -2.68 -8.01 5.18
N VAL A 34 -1.71 -7.19 4.79
CA VAL A 34 -1.56 -5.82 5.31
C VAL A 34 -2.81 -4.98 5.00
N LEU A 35 -3.36 -5.10 3.79
CA LEU A 35 -4.59 -4.40 3.39
C LEU A 35 -5.82 -4.87 4.17
N ARG A 36 -5.93 -6.18 4.45
CA ARG A 36 -7.10 -6.76 5.11
C ARG A 36 -7.13 -6.50 6.62
N VAL A 37 -5.97 -6.58 7.28
CA VAL A 37 -5.84 -6.42 8.73
C VAL A 37 -4.64 -5.51 9.03
N PRO A 38 -4.75 -4.20 8.71
CA PRO A 38 -3.71 -3.26 9.04
C PRO A 38 -3.66 -3.03 10.55
N LYS A 39 -2.45 -2.95 11.11
CA LYS A 39 -2.25 -2.54 12.51
C LYS A 39 -2.34 -1.03 12.65
N ARG A 40 -1.89 -0.29 11.64
CA ARG A 40 -1.91 1.17 11.57
C ARG A 40 -2.38 1.63 10.21
N LYS A 41 -3.14 2.73 10.18
CA LYS A 41 -3.62 3.42 8.97
C LYS A 41 -3.32 4.90 9.14
N GLU A 42 -2.62 5.48 8.19
CA GLU A 42 -2.17 6.87 8.18
C GLU A 42 -2.45 7.50 6.82
N GLU A 43 -2.50 8.83 6.80
CA GLU A 43 -2.41 9.57 5.55
C GLU A 43 -1.02 9.34 4.96
N ALA A 44 -0.97 9.06 3.67
CA ALA A 44 0.30 8.89 3.00
C ALA A 44 1.01 10.23 2.81
N ILE A 45 2.29 10.17 2.48
CA ILE A 45 3.10 11.35 2.17
C ILE A 45 2.55 12.11 0.97
N VAL A 46 1.95 11.39 0.02
CA VAL A 46 1.21 12.02 -1.07
C VAL A 46 -0.22 12.31 -0.62
N PRO A 47 -0.67 13.58 -0.69
CA PRO A 47 -2.03 13.95 -0.34
C PRO A 47 -3.07 13.11 -1.09
N GLY A 48 -4.10 12.65 -0.37
CA GLY A 48 -5.18 11.83 -0.95
C GLY A 48 -4.84 10.35 -1.18
N LEU A 49 -3.65 9.90 -0.78
CA LEU A 49 -3.30 8.48 -0.67
C LEU A 49 -3.38 8.00 0.78
N VAL A 50 -3.54 6.70 0.95
CA VAL A 50 -3.58 6.05 2.27
C VAL A 50 -2.38 5.13 2.40
N ALA A 51 -1.70 5.22 3.54
CA ALA A 51 -0.63 4.31 3.93
C ALA A 51 -1.11 3.41 5.07
N VAL A 52 -0.93 2.10 4.92
CA VAL A 52 -1.24 1.12 5.96
C VAL A 52 -0.04 0.26 6.27
N MET A 53 0.03 -0.20 7.51
CA MET A 53 1.17 -0.96 8.00
C MET A 53 0.76 -2.14 8.87
N GLN A 54 1.58 -3.20 8.77
CA GLN A 54 1.57 -4.33 9.70
C GLN A 54 3.01 -4.74 10.07
N PRO A 55 3.26 -5.16 11.32
CA PRO A 55 4.52 -5.78 11.70
C PRO A 55 4.78 -7.05 10.88
N ALA A 56 6.00 -7.18 10.36
CA ALA A 56 6.43 -8.37 9.64
C ALA A 56 6.73 -9.53 10.59
N SER A 57 7.23 -9.23 11.79
CA SER A 57 7.58 -10.18 12.83
C SER A 57 6.95 -9.76 14.14
N SER A 58 6.51 -10.74 14.92
CA SER A 58 6.05 -10.55 16.30
C SER A 58 7.21 -10.50 17.30
N THR A 59 8.42 -10.87 16.88
CA THR A 59 9.59 -10.97 17.75
C THR A 59 10.31 -9.63 17.85
N ALA A 60 10.54 -9.15 19.08
CA ALA A 60 11.18 -7.87 19.38
C ALA A 60 12.57 -7.70 18.74
N LYS A 61 13.33 -8.80 18.56
CA LYS A 61 14.71 -8.79 18.07
C LYS A 61 14.87 -8.36 16.60
N HIS A 62 13.83 -8.52 15.78
CA HIS A 62 13.84 -8.17 14.35
C HIS A 62 12.52 -7.51 13.93
N GLN A 63 12.09 -6.50 14.68
CA GLN A 63 10.91 -5.72 14.34
C GLN A 63 11.15 -5.00 13.01
N THR A 64 10.44 -5.45 11.99
CA THR A 64 10.35 -4.73 10.71
C THR A 64 8.89 -4.53 10.41
N GLU A 65 8.58 -3.40 9.79
CA GLU A 65 7.21 -3.06 9.39
C GLU A 65 7.07 -3.20 7.89
N ILE A 66 5.91 -3.67 7.45
CA ILE A 66 5.55 -3.71 6.03
C ILE A 66 4.52 -2.64 5.80
N TRP A 67 4.87 -1.70 4.94
CA TRP A 67 4.07 -0.55 4.56
C TRP A 67 3.50 -0.75 3.16
N VAL A 68 2.26 -0.33 2.98
CA VAL A 68 1.56 -0.37 1.70
C VAL A 68 0.86 0.96 1.51
N MET A 69 1.19 1.64 0.42
CA MET A 69 0.57 2.90 0.01
C MET A 69 -0.36 2.66 -1.18
N TYR A 70 -1.60 3.12 -1.06
CA TYR A 70 -2.62 2.88 -2.07
C TYR A 70 -3.59 4.05 -2.23
N LYS A 71 -4.24 4.09 -3.39
CA LYS A 71 -5.36 4.98 -3.72
C LYS A 71 -6.66 4.19 -3.70
N LEU A 72 -7.70 4.76 -3.10
CA LEU A 72 -9.07 4.27 -3.23
C LEU A 72 -9.68 4.83 -4.52
N ILE A 73 -10.01 3.94 -5.46
CA ILE A 73 -10.75 4.29 -6.67
C ILE A 73 -12.21 3.95 -6.42
N ALA A 74 -13.03 4.98 -6.27
CA ALA A 74 -14.48 4.82 -6.30
C ALA A 74 -14.88 4.32 -7.69
N LYS A 75 -15.68 3.26 -7.76
CA LYS A 75 -16.33 2.90 -9.02
C LYS A 75 -17.34 4.02 -9.31
N GLN A 76 -17.23 4.65 -10.48
CA GLN A 76 -18.31 5.47 -11.02
C GLN A 76 -19.48 4.52 -11.30
N SER A 77 -20.33 4.28 -10.30
CA SER A 77 -21.62 3.67 -10.55
C SER A 77 -22.50 4.74 -11.19
N SER A 78 -22.81 4.55 -12.47
CA SER A 78 -23.96 5.17 -13.13
C SER A 78 -25.15 5.19 -12.16
N VAL A 79 -25.80 6.34 -12.06
CA VAL A 79 -26.80 6.82 -11.08
C VAL A 79 -27.88 5.80 -10.62
N GLN A 80 -28.05 4.66 -11.29
CA GLN A 80 -29.09 3.67 -11.04
C GLN A 80 -28.73 2.51 -10.08
N ARG A 81 -27.48 2.34 -9.63
CA ARG A 81 -27.06 1.20 -8.76
C ARG A 81 -26.60 1.58 -7.35
N MET A 82 -27.04 2.72 -6.83
CA MET A 82 -26.51 3.33 -5.61
C MET A 82 -26.86 2.58 -4.30
N ALA A 83 -27.89 1.73 -4.30
CA ALA A 83 -28.38 1.08 -3.07
C ALA A 83 -27.68 -0.25 -2.69
N LEU A 84 -27.13 -1.00 -3.67
CA LEU A 84 -26.59 -2.36 -3.42
C LEU A 84 -25.06 -2.47 -3.49
N GLN A 85 -24.39 -1.50 -4.10
CA GLN A 85 -22.97 -1.60 -4.47
C GLN A 85 -22.03 -0.86 -3.50
N LYS A 86 -22.42 -0.74 -2.23
CA LYS A 86 -21.72 0.01 -1.17
C LYS A 86 -20.29 -0.50 -0.85
N HIS A 87 -19.84 -1.62 -1.43
CA HIS A 87 -18.75 -2.42 -0.84
C HIS A 87 -17.52 -2.72 -1.68
N LEU A 88 -17.38 -2.26 -2.92
CA LEU A 88 -16.19 -2.62 -3.73
C LEU A 88 -15.52 -1.41 -4.37
N ALA A 89 -15.03 -0.49 -3.52
CA ALA A 89 -13.99 0.45 -3.93
C ALA A 89 -12.76 -0.34 -4.39
N LYS A 90 -12.23 -0.01 -5.57
CA LYS A 90 -11.06 -0.68 -6.12
C LYS A 90 -9.80 -0.04 -5.52
N ILE A 91 -8.85 -0.85 -5.09
CA ILE A 91 -7.59 -0.40 -4.50
C ILE A 91 -6.52 -0.36 -5.59
N LYS A 92 -5.92 0.81 -5.85
CA LYS A 92 -4.73 0.93 -6.70
C LYS A 92 -3.49 1.02 -5.80
N ILE A 93 -2.67 -0.02 -5.78
CA ILE A 93 -1.44 -0.08 -4.99
C ILE A 93 -0.36 0.71 -5.71
N ILE A 94 0.14 1.75 -5.06
CA ILE A 94 1.13 2.68 -5.62
C ILE A 94 2.54 2.24 -5.23
N SER A 95 2.77 1.95 -3.94
CA SER A 95 4.08 1.50 -3.47
C SER A 95 3.94 0.60 -2.24
N CYS A 96 5.00 -0.15 -1.95
CA CYS A 96 5.13 -0.93 -0.73
C CYS A 96 6.60 -1.00 -0.33
N TRP A 97 6.89 -1.07 0.96
CA TRP A 97 8.26 -1.13 1.43
C TRP A 97 8.36 -1.82 2.79
N ARG A 98 9.58 -2.24 3.12
CA ARG A 98 9.91 -2.73 4.46
C ARG A 98 10.68 -1.64 5.20
N TYR A 99 10.18 -1.24 6.36
CA TYR A 99 10.86 -0.31 7.24
C TYR A 99 11.69 -1.09 8.29
N PRO A 100 12.99 -0.80 8.45
CA PRO A 100 13.83 -1.46 9.44
C PRO A 100 13.60 -0.84 10.83
N GLY A 101 12.66 -1.39 11.59
CA GLY A 101 12.32 -0.94 12.94
C GLY A 101 10.86 -0.53 13.10
N ILE A 102 10.60 0.30 14.11
CA ILE A 102 9.29 0.92 14.36
C ILE A 102 9.31 2.32 13.74
N SER A 103 8.35 2.62 12.88
CA SER A 103 8.24 3.94 12.27
C SER A 103 7.75 4.99 13.28
N PRO A 104 8.26 6.24 13.19
CA PRO A 104 7.79 7.34 14.03
C PRO A 104 6.29 7.57 13.82
N LEU A 105 5.60 7.90 14.91
CA LEU A 105 4.15 8.11 14.89
C LEU A 105 3.82 9.48 14.28
N ARG A 106 2.97 9.49 13.24
CA ARG A 106 2.39 10.71 12.64
C ARG A 106 3.39 11.73 12.08
N GLN A 107 4.64 11.34 11.87
CA GLN A 107 5.61 12.16 11.14
C GLN A 107 6.03 11.38 9.90
N PRO A 108 5.99 11.99 8.70
CA PRO A 108 6.64 11.39 7.55
C PRO A 108 8.13 11.23 7.90
N PRO A 109 8.74 10.04 7.72
CA PRO A 109 10.18 9.94 7.86
C PRO A 109 10.85 10.95 6.91
N PRO A 110 12.03 11.49 7.24
CA PRO A 110 12.74 12.37 6.33
C PRO A 110 13.05 11.58 5.05
N ILE A 111 12.29 11.86 3.99
CA ILE A 111 12.46 11.25 2.67
C ILE A 111 13.23 12.24 1.81
N PRO A 112 14.36 11.81 1.19
CA PRO A 112 15.08 12.67 0.27
C PRO A 112 14.21 13.04 -0.95
N GLU A 113 14.44 14.24 -1.48
CA GLU A 113 13.52 14.92 -2.39
C GLU A 113 13.35 14.21 -3.74
N ASP A 114 14.37 13.48 -4.18
CA ASP A 114 14.37 12.62 -5.35
C ASP A 114 13.29 11.52 -5.25
N ILE A 115 13.17 10.89 -4.08
CA ILE A 115 12.15 9.87 -3.83
C ILE A 115 10.75 10.49 -3.82
N LEU A 116 10.60 11.72 -3.29
CA LEU A 116 9.32 12.44 -3.35
C LEU A 116 8.91 12.69 -4.80
N LYS A 117 9.82 13.17 -5.65
CA LYS A 117 9.57 13.39 -7.08
C LYS A 117 9.16 12.10 -7.79
N GLU A 118 9.85 10.99 -7.52
CA GLU A 118 9.49 9.68 -8.06
C GLU A 118 8.05 9.30 -7.66
N ILE A 119 7.71 9.41 -6.37
CA ILE A 119 6.40 9.02 -5.87
C ILE A 119 5.27 9.87 -6.49
N HIS A 120 5.49 11.17 -6.65
CA HIS A 120 4.51 12.08 -7.26
C HIS A 120 4.17 11.72 -8.72
N GLN A 121 5.10 11.13 -9.47
CA GLN A 121 4.88 10.71 -10.86
C GLN A 121 4.02 9.43 -10.99
N LEU A 122 3.77 8.69 -9.90
CA LEU A 122 3.11 7.38 -9.93
C LEU A 122 1.58 7.41 -9.71
N VAL A 123 1.05 8.56 -9.29
CA VAL A 123 -0.34 8.70 -8.81
C VAL A 123 -1.29 9.00 -9.95
#